data_AF-A0A2G9Y3M7-F1
#
_entry.id   AF-A0A2G9Y3M7-F1
#
_cell.length_a   1.000
_cell.length_b   1.000
_cell.length_c   1.000
_cell.angle_alpha   90.00
_cell.angle_beta   90.00
_cell.angle_gamma   90.00
#
_symmetry.space_group_name_H-M   'P 1'
#
loop_
_entity.id
_entity.type
_entity.pdbx_description
1 polymer ?
#
loop_
_entity_poly.entity_id
_entity_poly.type
_entity_poly.pdbx_seq_one_letter_code
_entity_poly.pdbx_strand_id
1 'polypeptide(L)'
;IKSVEKSGYATALRVRFTKKMTKLYDFYWRLYDTYFPMKRDLSLFSYSINTERDLAFYMKLLLFMKWAKKENEGFSLTKQGSLWVHFFQNLMSLRAISIVWGKAKLIARPDRIDF
;
A
#
# COMPACT_ATOMS: atom_id res chain seq x y z
N ILE A 1 -20.26 -9.06 -23.67
CA ILE A 1 -18.89 -8.75 -23.13
C ILE A 1 -18.41 -10.04 -22.49
N LYS A 2 -17.28 -10.62 -22.94
CA LYS A 2 -16.80 -11.95 -22.49
C LYS A 2 -16.75 -12.15 -20.96
N SER A 3 -16.49 -11.10 -20.18
CA SER A 3 -16.51 -11.18 -18.70
C SER A 3 -17.92 -11.26 -18.10
N VAL A 4 -18.90 -10.56 -18.70
CA VAL A 4 -20.31 -10.62 -18.28
C VAL A 4 -20.89 -12.00 -18.53
N GLU A 5 -20.63 -12.59 -19.69
CA GLU A 5 -21.08 -13.95 -20.03
C GLU A 5 -20.47 -15.00 -19.07
N LYS A 6 -19.24 -14.80 -18.61
CA LYS A 6 -18.52 -15.77 -17.76
C LYS A 6 -18.77 -15.60 -16.26
N SER A 7 -18.97 -14.37 -15.78
CA SER A 7 -19.03 -14.06 -14.34
C SER A 7 -20.26 -13.27 -13.90
N GLY A 8 -21.14 -12.86 -14.81
CA GLY A 8 -22.33 -12.07 -14.51
C GLY A 8 -22.08 -10.57 -14.35
N TYR A 9 -20.84 -10.10 -14.44
CA TYR A 9 -20.50 -8.68 -14.31
C TYR A 9 -19.34 -8.27 -15.23
N ALA A 10 -19.35 -7.00 -15.62
CA ALA A 10 -18.29 -6.43 -16.45
C ALA A 10 -17.03 -6.23 -15.60
N THR A 11 -15.96 -6.93 -15.95
CA THR A 11 -14.63 -6.71 -15.35
C THR A 11 -13.80 -5.82 -16.26
N ALA A 12 -13.49 -4.59 -15.81
CA ALA A 12 -12.62 -3.67 -16.53
C ALA A 12 -11.12 -3.95 -16.26
N LEU A 13 -10.76 -4.24 -15.00
CA LEU A 13 -9.40 -4.55 -14.58
C LEU A 13 -9.42 -5.61 -13.47
N ARG A 14 -8.48 -6.57 -13.52
CA ARG A 14 -8.27 -7.55 -12.44
C ARG A 14 -6.78 -7.64 -12.15
N VAL A 15 -6.40 -7.33 -10.92
CA VAL A 15 -5.03 -7.47 -10.44
C VAL A 15 -4.98 -8.62 -9.43
N ARG A 16 -4.05 -9.55 -9.61
CA ARG A 16 -3.83 -10.65 -8.65
C ARG A 16 -2.78 -10.21 -7.63
N PHE A 17 -3.20 -9.86 -6.43
CA PHE A 17 -2.30 -9.54 -5.33
C PHE A 17 -1.76 -10.83 -4.70
N THR A 18 -0.45 -10.90 -4.50
CA THR A 18 0.15 -11.92 -3.65
C THR A 18 -0.09 -11.58 -2.18
N LYS A 19 -0.03 -12.57 -1.28
CA LYS A 19 -0.17 -12.35 0.17
C LYS A 19 0.79 -11.26 0.69
N LYS A 20 2.02 -11.22 0.17
CA LYS A 20 3.01 -10.19 0.51
C LYS A 20 2.54 -8.80 0.07
N MET A 21 2.06 -8.66 -1.17
CA MET A 21 1.56 -7.38 -1.66
C MET A 21 0.34 -6.91 -0.88
N THR A 22 -0.57 -7.81 -0.49
CA THR A 22 -1.75 -7.42 0.31
C THR A 22 -1.36 -6.90 1.70
N LYS A 23 -0.36 -7.51 2.36
CA LYS A 23 0.19 -6.98 3.62
C LYS A 23 0.82 -5.60 3.44
N LEU A 24 1.61 -5.41 2.39
CA LEU A 24 2.26 -4.12 2.10
C LEU A 24 1.24 -3.04 1.74
N TYR A 25 0.20 -3.40 0.99
CA TYR A 25 -0.90 -2.51 0.65
C TYR A 25 -1.67 -2.07 1.89
N ASP A 26 -1.99 -3.02 2.79
CA ASP A 26 -2.62 -2.69 4.06
C ASP A 26 -1.74 -1.78 4.92
N PHE A 27 -0.44 -2.10 5.03
CA PHE A 27 0.53 -1.27 5.76
C PHE A 27 0.65 0.14 5.17
N TYR A 28 0.67 0.29 3.84
CA TYR A 28 0.64 1.59 3.16
C TYR A 28 -0.58 2.42 3.58
N TRP A 29 -1.76 1.82 3.65
CA TRP A 29 -2.96 2.50 4.12
C TRP A 29 -2.91 2.85 5.61
N ARG A 30 -2.26 2.04 6.45
CA ARG A 30 -2.09 2.41 7.85
C ARG A 30 -1.14 3.59 8.04
N LEU A 31 -0.12 3.71 7.19
CA LEU A 31 0.75 4.89 7.17
C LEU A 31 -0.04 6.15 6.78
N TYR A 32 -0.99 6.01 5.85
CA TYR A 32 -1.91 7.09 5.46
C TYR A 32 -2.82 7.52 6.63
N ASP A 33 -3.39 6.55 7.35
CA ASP A 33 -4.24 6.82 8.52
C ASP A 33 -3.47 7.34 9.74
N THR A 34 -2.14 7.42 9.67
CA THR A 34 -1.21 7.85 10.74
C THR A 34 -1.19 6.96 12.00
N TYR A 35 -2.05 5.95 12.10
CA TYR A 35 -2.08 4.99 13.19
C TYR A 35 -2.11 3.56 12.67
N PHE A 36 -1.30 2.69 13.28
CA PHE A 36 -1.21 1.28 12.94
C PHE A 36 -1.22 0.41 14.20
N PRO A 37 -2.24 -0.45 14.35
CA PRO A 37 -2.29 -1.46 15.40
C PRO A 37 -1.12 -2.44 15.29
N MET A 38 -0.63 -2.94 16.43
CA MET A 38 0.49 -3.91 16.47
C MET A 38 0.19 -5.19 15.69
N LYS A 39 -1.05 -5.68 15.80
CA LYS A 39 -1.58 -6.85 15.08
C LYS A 39 -2.71 -6.40 14.18
N ARG A 40 -2.71 -6.92 12.96
CA ARG A 40 -3.79 -6.73 11.98
C ARG A 40 -4.43 -8.08 11.72
N ASP A 41 -5.74 -8.11 11.88
CA ASP A 41 -6.55 -9.26 11.50
C ASP A 41 -7.44 -8.85 10.33
N LEU A 42 -7.22 -9.50 9.18
CA LEU A 42 -7.99 -9.28 7.96
C LEU A 42 -8.71 -10.58 7.63
N SER A 43 -9.84 -10.49 6.94
CA SER A 43 -10.72 -11.62 6.63
C SER A 43 -10.03 -12.83 5.98
N LEU A 44 -8.90 -12.63 5.29
CA LEU A 44 -8.15 -13.68 4.60
C LEU A 44 -6.77 -13.97 5.22
N PHE A 45 -6.25 -13.12 6.11
CA PHE A 45 -4.96 -13.30 6.76
C PHE A 45 -4.77 -12.34 7.93
N SER A 46 -3.96 -12.74 8.90
CA SER A 46 -3.45 -11.83 9.93
C SER A 46 -1.95 -11.59 9.75
N TYR A 47 -1.47 -10.46 10.28
CA TYR A 47 -0.04 -10.17 10.36
C TYR A 47 0.28 -9.27 11.56
N SER A 48 1.53 -9.32 12.02
CA SER A 48 2.03 -8.46 13.09
C SER A 48 3.23 -7.67 12.61
N ILE A 49 3.25 -6.40 12.98
CA ILE A 49 4.26 -5.44 12.55
C ILE A 49 5.67 -5.87 12.98
N ASN A 50 5.80 -6.46 14.17
CA ASN A 50 7.10 -6.81 14.73
C ASN A 50 7.63 -8.18 14.26
N THR A 51 6.76 -9.07 13.79
CA THR A 51 7.14 -10.44 13.41
C THR A 51 7.41 -10.58 11.92
N GLU A 52 6.74 -9.77 11.10
CA GLU A 52 6.97 -9.76 9.65
C GLU A 52 8.26 -8.99 9.36
N ARG A 53 9.30 -9.68 8.89
CA ARG A 53 10.65 -9.12 8.67
C ARG A 53 10.63 -7.78 7.94
N ASP A 54 9.90 -7.70 6.82
CA ASP A 54 9.85 -6.50 5.99
C ASP A 54 9.17 -5.33 6.71
N LEU A 55 8.04 -5.58 7.38
CA LEU A 55 7.29 -4.54 8.11
C LEU A 55 8.05 -4.08 9.35
N ALA A 56 8.68 -5.02 10.06
CA ALA A 56 9.51 -4.74 11.23
C ALA A 56 10.71 -3.86 10.84
N PHE A 57 11.29 -4.09 9.65
CA PHE A 57 12.37 -3.25 9.13
C PHE A 57 11.90 -1.81 8.88
N TYR A 58 10.80 -1.62 8.15
CA TYR A 58 10.25 -0.28 7.90
C TYR A 58 9.89 0.43 9.20
N MET A 59 9.31 -0.29 10.16
CA MET A 59 8.94 0.29 11.44
C MET A 59 10.13 0.68 12.30
N LYS A 60 11.19 -0.15 12.32
CA LYS A 60 12.44 0.23 12.98
C LYS A 60 13.03 1.50 12.37
N LEU A 61 12.97 1.64 11.05
CA LEU A 61 13.44 2.84 10.36
C LEU A 61 12.62 4.08 10.76
N LEU A 62 11.29 3.97 10.77
CA LEU A 62 10.40 5.06 11.19
C LEU A 62 10.62 5.47 12.66
N LEU A 63 10.83 4.50 13.55
CA LEU A 63 11.15 4.76 14.95
C LEU A 63 12.54 5.40 15.12
N PHE A 64 13.54 4.90 14.40
CA PHE A 64 14.90 5.43 14.42
C PHE A 64 14.94 6.90 13.97
N MET A 65 14.17 7.26 12.95
CA MET A 65 14.04 8.64 12.47
C MET A 65 13.12 9.52 13.34
N LYS A 66 12.53 8.98 14.42
CA LYS A 66 11.50 9.64 15.24
C LYS A 66 10.26 10.09 14.45
N TRP A 67 9.97 9.41 13.35
CA TRP A 67 8.79 9.64 12.51
C TRP A 67 7.58 8.84 12.99
N ALA A 68 7.81 7.77 13.75
CA ALA A 68 6.78 7.07 14.49
C ALA A 68 7.11 7.08 15.98
N LYS A 69 6.07 6.89 16.80
CA LYS A 69 6.17 6.63 18.23
C LYS A 69 5.33 5.40 18.58
N LYS A 70 5.75 4.70 19.62
CA LYS A 70 5.00 3.56 20.16
C LYS A 70 3.87 4.09 21.05
N GLU A 71 2.69 3.52 20.86
CA GLU A 71 1.49 3.74 21.68
C GLU A 71 1.18 2.43 22.44
N ASN A 72 0.19 2.45 23.34
CA ASN A 72 -0.16 1.27 24.14
C ASN A 72 -0.56 0.06 23.26
N GLU A 73 -1.33 0.27 22.20
CA GLU A 73 -1.88 -0.81 21.35
C GLU A 73 -1.27 -0.88 19.94
N GLY A 74 -0.22 -0.10 19.69
CA GLY A 74 0.37 0.00 18.36
C GLY A 74 1.36 1.13 18.26
N PHE A 75 1.24 1.89 17.18
CA PHE A 75 2.15 2.98 16.88
C PHE A 75 1.41 4.07 16.14
N SER A 76 1.87 5.30 16.31
CA SER A 76 1.36 6.47 15.61
C SER A 76 2.50 7.22 14.93
N LEU A 77 2.22 7.88 13.81
CA LEU A 77 3.17 8.82 13.21
C LEU A 77 3.23 10.10 14.05
N THR A 78 4.42 10.67 14.14
CA THR A 78 4.59 12.04 14.65
C THR A 78 4.09 13.03 13.60
N LYS A 79 3.91 14.31 13.96
CA LYS A 79 3.54 15.35 13.00
C LYS A 79 4.55 15.44 11.84
N GLN A 80 5.84 15.40 12.17
CA GLN A 80 6.92 15.39 11.19
C GLN A 80 6.93 14.10 10.37
N GLY A 81 6.75 12.94 11.00
CA GLY A 81 6.67 11.66 10.30
C GLY A 81 5.50 11.60 9.33
N SER A 82 4.34 12.12 9.73
CA SER A 82 3.15 12.21 8.88
C SER A 82 3.45 13.02 7.63
N LEU A 83 4.09 14.19 7.77
CA LEU A 83 4.47 15.04 6.64
C LEU A 83 5.40 14.31 5.66
N TRP A 84 6.50 13.73 6.16
CA TRP A 84 7.48 13.07 5.29
C TRP A 84 6.96 11.79 4.66
N VAL A 85 6.27 10.94 5.44
CA VAL A 85 5.69 9.70 4.93
C VAL A 85 4.69 9.99 3.82
N HIS A 86 3.77 10.94 4.02
CA HIS A 86 2.79 11.32 3.01
C HIS A 86 3.45 11.98 1.80
N PHE A 87 4.49 12.79 2.01
CA PHE A 87 5.27 13.36 0.91
C PHE A 87 5.88 12.26 0.02
N PHE A 88 6.53 11.24 0.62
CA PHE A 88 7.07 10.12 -0.15
C PHE A 88 5.98 9.29 -0.83
N GLN A 89 4.87 9.01 -0.13
CA GLN A 89 3.73 8.30 -0.71
C GLN A 89 3.18 9.03 -1.93
N ASN A 90 3.00 10.36 -1.85
CA ASN A 90 2.54 11.17 -2.97
C ASN A 90 3.53 11.18 -4.13
N LEU A 91 4.82 11.38 -3.84
CA LEU A 91 5.86 11.40 -4.87
C LEU A 91 5.88 10.10 -5.68
N MET A 92 5.82 8.96 -4.99
CA MET A 92 5.84 7.64 -5.64
C MET A 92 4.54 7.33 -6.37
N SER A 93 3.39 7.63 -5.76
CA SER A 93 2.07 7.40 -6.38
C SER A 93 1.87 8.25 -7.64
N LEU A 94 2.23 9.53 -7.59
CA LEU A 94 2.09 10.43 -8.75
C LEU A 94 2.99 10.00 -9.91
N ARG A 95 4.22 9.56 -9.64
CA ARG A 95 5.09 9.00 -10.67
C ARG A 95 4.45 7.77 -11.33
N ALA A 96 3.97 6.82 -10.54
CA ALA A 96 3.35 5.60 -11.05
C ALA A 96 2.08 5.90 -11.87
N ILE A 97 1.21 6.79 -11.36
CA ILE A 97 0.01 7.24 -12.07
C ILE A 97 0.38 7.90 -13.40
N SER A 98 1.36 8.80 -13.40
CA SER A 98 1.82 9.50 -14.61
C SER A 98 2.32 8.52 -15.68
N ILE A 99 3.10 7.52 -15.29
CA ILE A 99 3.57 6.46 -16.21
C ILE A 99 2.38 5.69 -16.80
N VAL A 100 1.46 5.24 -15.96
CA VAL A 100 0.30 4.45 -16.38
C VAL A 100 -0.60 5.25 -17.30
N TRP A 101 -0.98 6.46 -16.90
CA TRP A 101 -1.87 7.33 -17.67
C TRP A 101 -1.22 7.82 -18.95
N GLY A 102 0.08 8.13 -18.92
CA GLY A 102 0.84 8.52 -20.11
C GLY A 102 0.82 7.43 -21.19
N LYS A 103 1.01 6.16 -20.79
CA LYS A 103 0.89 5.02 -21.71
C LYS A 103 -0.55 4.78 -22.15
N ALA A 104 -1.51 4.84 -21.23
CA ALA A 104 -2.93 4.62 -21.50
C ALA A 104 -3.53 5.68 -22.44
N LYS A 105 -2.98 6.91 -22.45
CA LYS A 105 -3.39 7.98 -23.38
C LYS A 105 -3.04 7.65 -24.84
N LEU A 106 -1.96 6.91 -25.07
CA LEU A 106 -1.53 6.50 -26.40
C LEU A 106 -2.21 5.21 -26.86
N ILE A 107 -2.37 4.27 -25.93
CA ILE A 107 -2.94 2.94 -26.19
C ILE A 107 -3.96 2.67 -25.08
N ALA A 108 -5.25 2.59 -25.42
CA ALA A 108 -6.34 2.47 -24.44
C ALA A 108 -6.24 1.25 -23.50
N ARG A 109 -5.39 0.27 -23.83
CA ARG A 109 -5.08 -0.90 -23.02
C ARG A 109 -3.69 -1.44 -23.37
N PRO A 110 -2.60 -0.88 -22.80
CA PRO A 110 -1.26 -1.35 -23.10
C PRO A 110 -1.06 -2.76 -22.52
N ASP A 111 -0.45 -3.67 -23.27
CA ASP A 111 -0.18 -5.04 -22.82
C ASP A 111 0.84 -5.09 -21.68
N ARG A 112 1.71 -4.08 -21.60
CA ARG A 112 2.75 -3.93 -20.57
C ARG A 112 3.01 -2.47 -20.25
N ILE A 113 3.31 -2.19 -18.99
CA ILE A 113 3.75 -0.90 -18.49
C ILE A 113 5.05 -1.11 -17.71
N ASP A 114 6.11 -0.40 -18.11
CA ASP A 114 7.40 -0.39 -17.43
C ASP A 114 7.45 0.78 -16.43
N PHE A 115 7.94 0.54 -15.20
CA PHE A 115 7.92 1.46 -14.06
C PHE A 115 9.32 1.97 -13.66
#